data_AF-Q9G3H6-F1
#
_entry.id   AF-Q9G3H6-F1
#
_cell.length_a   1.000
_cell.length_b   1.000
_cell.length_c   1.000
_cell.angle_alpha   90.00
_cell.angle_beta   90.00
_cell.angle_gamma   90.00
#
_symmetry.space_group_name_H-M   'P 1'
#
loop_
_entity.id
_entity.type
_entity.pdbx_description
1 polymer ?
#
loop_
_entity_poly.entity_id
_entity_poly.type
_entity_poly.pdbx_seq_one_letter_code
_entity_poly.pdbx_strand_id
1 'polypeptide(L)'
;MVTLGLFDQFLSPVFLGIPLIALALSLPWVLYPQPTSRWVNNRLLALQGCFINRFTQQIFQPISPKGHKWAALFTALMLFLVTLNTLGLLPYTFTPTTQLSLNMAFAVPLWLATVLIGMRYRPTHALGHLLPEGTPAPLIPLLIIIETASLFIRPLALGVRLTANLTA
;
A
#
# COMPACT_ATOMS: atom_id res chain seq x y z
N MET A 1 -26.97 -29.82 4.21
CA MET A 1 -25.61 -30.20 3.80
C MET A 1 -24.94 -28.94 3.30
N VAL A 2 -24.24 -28.21 4.18
CA VAL A 2 -23.60 -26.95 3.79
C VAL A 2 -22.38 -27.34 2.97
N THR A 3 -22.44 -27.15 1.66
CA THR A 3 -21.25 -27.17 0.82
C THR A 3 -20.43 -25.97 1.24
N LEU A 4 -19.45 -26.16 2.14
CA LEU A 4 -18.42 -25.18 2.41
C LEU A 4 -17.72 -24.91 1.08
N GLY A 5 -18.09 -23.79 0.46
CA GLY A 5 -17.49 -23.37 -0.80
C GLY A 5 -16.10 -22.83 -0.51
N LEU A 6 -15.15 -23.11 -1.39
CA LEU A 6 -13.80 -22.53 -1.31
C LEU A 6 -13.86 -20.97 -1.23
N PHE A 7 -14.93 -20.37 -1.74
CA PHE A 7 -15.19 -18.94 -1.70
C PHE A 7 -15.79 -18.40 -0.39
N ASP A 8 -16.28 -19.25 0.52
CA ASP A 8 -16.81 -18.80 1.82
C ASP A 8 -15.72 -18.15 2.69
N GLN A 9 -14.45 -18.48 2.46
CA GLN A 9 -13.31 -17.86 3.13
C GLN A 9 -13.12 -16.38 2.77
N PHE A 10 -13.60 -15.93 1.60
CA PHE A 10 -13.50 -14.53 1.16
C PHE A 10 -14.71 -13.69 1.55
N LEU A 11 -15.80 -14.32 1.99
CA LEU A 11 -16.96 -13.61 2.51
C LEU A 11 -16.61 -13.01 3.86
N SER A 12 -17.02 -11.75 4.08
CA SER A 12 -16.80 -11.07 5.35
C SER A 12 -17.62 -11.75 6.44
N PRO A 13 -17.01 -12.43 7.43
CA PRO A 13 -17.77 -13.06 8.49
C PRO A 13 -18.41 -11.97 9.36
N VAL A 14 -19.70 -12.10 9.59
CA VAL A 14 -20.46 -11.26 10.51
C VAL A 14 -20.72 -12.09 11.75
N PHE A 15 -20.14 -11.70 12.87
CA PHE A 15 -20.42 -12.32 14.16
C PHE A 15 -21.29 -11.36 14.98
N LEU A 16 -22.44 -11.83 15.47
CA LEU A 16 -23.38 -11.04 16.27
C LEU A 16 -23.78 -9.69 15.63
N GLY A 17 -23.88 -9.63 14.29
CA GLY A 17 -24.23 -8.41 13.54
C GLY A 17 -23.08 -7.41 13.34
N ILE A 18 -21.88 -7.70 13.84
CA ILE A 18 -20.68 -6.85 13.65
C ILE A 18 -19.79 -7.47 12.58
N PRO A 19 -19.38 -6.70 11.54
CA PRO A 19 -18.43 -7.19 10.55
C PRO A 19 -17.05 -7.39 11.18
N LEU A 20 -16.51 -8.61 11.12
CA LEU A 20 -15.22 -8.96 11.72
C LEU A 20 -14.02 -8.24 11.03
N ILE A 21 -14.25 -7.62 9.87
CA ILE A 21 -13.29 -6.75 9.17
C ILE A 21 -12.73 -5.67 10.11
N ALA A 22 -13.60 -5.02 10.90
CA ALA A 22 -13.18 -3.94 11.79
C ALA A 22 -12.21 -4.43 12.87
N LEU A 23 -12.45 -5.64 13.41
CA LEU A 23 -11.56 -6.26 14.37
C LEU A 23 -10.21 -6.59 13.71
N ALA A 24 -10.22 -7.22 12.53
CA ALA A 24 -9.01 -7.57 11.80
C ALA A 24 -8.16 -6.34 11.45
N LEU A 25 -8.80 -5.24 11.08
CA LEU A 25 -8.15 -3.95 10.81
C LEU A 25 -7.47 -3.33 12.03
N SER A 26 -7.98 -3.59 13.24
CA SER A 26 -7.40 -3.07 14.49
C SER A 26 -6.22 -3.89 15.01
N LEU A 27 -6.02 -5.14 14.53
CA LEU A 27 -4.97 -6.04 15.01
C LEU A 27 -3.53 -5.50 14.85
N PRO A 28 -3.14 -4.86 13.73
CA PRO A 28 -1.81 -4.26 13.60
C PRO A 28 -1.48 -3.25 14.71
N TRP A 29 -2.48 -2.51 15.20
CA TRP A 29 -2.30 -1.53 16.27
C TRP A 29 -1.91 -2.20 17.59
N VAL A 30 -2.47 -3.38 17.87
CA VAL A 30 -2.20 -4.13 19.11
C VAL A 30 -0.81 -4.79 19.04
N LEU A 31 -0.37 -5.22 17.86
CA LEU A 31 0.91 -5.92 17.68
C LEU A 31 2.14 -5.00 17.81
N TYR A 32 1.99 -3.69 17.57
CA TYR A 32 3.06 -2.71 17.72
C TYR A 32 2.84 -1.83 18.97
N PRO A 33 3.31 -2.28 20.16
CA PRO A 33 3.20 -1.49 21.38
C PRO A 33 3.98 -0.17 21.26
N GLN A 34 3.43 0.89 21.86
CA GLN A 34 4.09 2.19 21.88
C GLN A 34 5.41 2.12 22.68
N PRO A 35 6.46 2.82 22.22
CA PRO A 35 7.72 2.89 22.96
C PRO A 35 7.48 3.58 24.31
N THR A 36 7.95 2.96 25.38
CA THR A 36 7.90 3.57 26.72
C THR A 36 8.98 4.64 26.87
N SER A 37 8.79 5.62 27.75
CA SER A 37 9.80 6.65 28.09
C SER A 37 11.07 6.11 28.79
N ARG A 38 11.26 4.78 28.85
CA ARG A 38 12.42 4.15 29.47
C ARG A 38 13.59 4.19 28.49
N TRP A 39 14.78 4.44 29.01
CA TRP A 39 16.00 4.51 28.20
C TRP A 39 16.41 3.13 27.65
N VAL A 40 16.17 2.06 28.41
CA VAL A 40 16.34 0.67 27.97
C VAL A 40 14.97 0.08 27.63
N ASN A 41 14.80 -0.25 26.35
CA ASN A 41 13.58 -0.84 25.82
C ASN A 41 13.55 -2.37 26.00
N ASN A 42 12.33 -2.93 25.97
CA ASN A 42 12.14 -4.37 25.88
C ASN A 42 12.72 -4.94 24.58
N ARG A 43 13.12 -6.22 24.60
CA ARG A 43 13.67 -6.94 23.42
C ARG A 43 12.78 -6.79 22.18
N LEU A 44 11.45 -6.90 22.36
CA LEU A 44 10.48 -6.75 21.28
C LEU A 44 10.53 -5.35 20.65
N LEU A 45 10.51 -4.29 21.47
CA LEU A 45 10.59 -2.90 21.01
C LEU A 45 11.91 -2.60 20.31
N ALA A 46 13.02 -3.17 20.78
CA ALA A 46 14.33 -3.03 20.15
C ALA A 46 14.38 -3.70 18.76
N LEU A 47 13.81 -4.91 18.62
CA LEU A 47 13.72 -5.61 17.33
C LEU A 47 12.79 -4.87 16.36
N GLN A 48 11.63 -4.41 16.83
CA GLN A 48 10.69 -3.61 16.02
C GLN A 48 11.34 -2.31 15.55
N GLY A 49 12.04 -1.59 16.43
CA GLY A 49 12.77 -0.37 16.07
C GLY A 49 13.90 -0.62 15.07
N CYS A 50 14.64 -1.72 15.23
CA CYS A 50 15.69 -2.11 14.27
C CYS A 50 15.11 -2.40 12.89
N PHE A 51 14.01 -3.16 12.83
CA PHE A 51 13.29 -3.43 11.58
C PHE A 51 12.86 -2.12 10.93
N ILE A 52 12.06 -1.29 11.62
CA ILE A 52 11.52 -0.03 11.06
C ILE A 52 12.65 0.89 10.56
N ASN A 53 13.76 1.00 11.30
CA ASN A 53 14.88 1.85 10.88
C ASN A 53 15.56 1.33 9.59
N ARG A 54 15.84 0.03 9.50
CA ARG A 54 16.44 -0.57 8.29
C ARG A 54 15.53 -0.41 7.08
N PHE A 55 14.22 -0.64 7.23
CA PHE A 55 13.26 -0.47 6.15
C PHE A 55 13.15 0.99 5.70
N THR A 56 13.10 1.92 6.65
CA THR A 56 13.07 3.36 6.34
C THR A 56 14.33 3.75 5.56
N GLN A 57 15.50 3.28 5.97
CA GLN A 57 16.74 3.56 5.24
C GLN A 57 16.70 3.01 3.81
N GLN A 58 16.22 1.78 3.59
CA GLN A 58 16.12 1.20 2.25
C GLN A 58 15.15 1.96 1.33
N ILE A 59 13.98 2.37 1.83
CA ILE A 59 12.98 3.09 1.02
C ILE A 59 13.48 4.49 0.66
N PHE A 60 14.19 5.16 1.57
CA PHE A 60 14.55 6.58 1.42
C PHE A 60 15.95 6.82 0.84
N GLN A 61 16.80 5.80 0.73
CA GLN A 61 18.08 5.89 0.01
C GLN A 61 17.98 6.53 -1.39
N PRO A 62 17.02 6.16 -2.26
CA PRO A 62 16.88 6.78 -3.59
C PRO A 62 16.03 8.07 -3.60
N ILE A 63 15.46 8.50 -2.47
CA ILE A 63 14.47 9.58 -2.42
C ILE A 63 15.12 10.90 -2.04
N SER A 64 14.79 11.97 -2.77
CA SER A 64 15.27 13.33 -2.47
C SER A 64 14.86 13.81 -1.05
N PRO A 65 15.59 14.75 -0.43
CA PRO A 65 15.30 15.25 0.92
C PRO A 65 13.88 15.83 1.09
N LYS A 66 13.29 16.37 0.01
CA LYS A 66 11.90 16.87 0.01
C LYS A 66 10.86 15.75 0.23
N GLY A 67 11.17 14.52 -0.20
CA GLY A 67 10.30 13.36 -0.07
C GLY A 67 10.31 12.71 1.32
N HIS A 68 11.28 13.06 2.18
CA HIS A 68 11.40 12.46 3.52
C HIS A 68 10.22 12.77 4.44
N LYS A 69 9.45 13.84 4.17
CA LYS A 69 8.20 14.13 4.89
C LYS A 69 7.17 13.00 4.76
N TRP A 70 7.19 12.29 3.64
CA TRP A 70 6.31 11.15 3.38
C TRP A 70 6.81 9.85 3.99
N ALA A 71 7.99 9.85 4.62
CA ALA A 71 8.60 8.65 5.17
C ALA A 71 7.73 7.95 6.20
N ALA A 72 7.22 8.70 7.16
CA ALA A 72 6.34 8.14 8.19
C ALA A 72 5.08 7.49 7.59
N LEU A 73 4.51 8.08 6.53
CA LEU A 73 3.30 7.57 5.89
C LEU A 73 3.58 6.27 5.13
N PHE A 74 4.64 6.23 4.31
CA PHE A 74 4.99 5.02 3.56
C PHE A 74 5.45 3.88 4.46
N THR A 75 6.20 4.17 5.52
CA THR A 75 6.65 3.15 6.48
C THR A 75 5.47 2.58 7.27
N ALA A 76 4.54 3.43 7.73
CA ALA A 76 3.34 2.98 8.43
C ALA A 76 2.44 2.10 7.54
N LEU A 77 2.22 2.53 6.28
CA LEU A 77 1.39 1.77 5.34
C LEU A 77 2.01 0.42 4.98
N MET A 78 3.33 0.38 4.78
CA MET A 78 4.04 -0.88 4.55
C MET A 78 3.92 -1.84 5.75
N LEU A 79 4.15 -1.34 6.96
CA LEU A 79 4.05 -2.14 8.18
C LEU A 79 2.62 -2.70 8.38
N PHE A 80 1.62 -1.88 8.07
CA PHE A 80 0.22 -2.27 8.10
C PHE A 80 -0.10 -3.38 7.09
N LEU A 81 0.33 -3.26 5.83
CA LEU A 81 0.09 -4.29 4.81
C LEU A 81 0.84 -5.60 5.13
N VAL A 82 2.10 -5.53 5.58
CA VAL A 82 2.87 -6.72 5.94
C VAL A 82 2.23 -7.47 7.10
N THR A 83 1.77 -6.76 8.13
CA THR A 83 1.09 -7.43 9.25
C THR A 83 -0.22 -8.08 8.83
N LEU A 84 -1.08 -7.39 8.09
CA LEU A 84 -2.33 -8.00 7.62
C LEU A 84 -2.08 -9.23 6.72
N ASN A 85 -1.07 -9.19 5.86
CA ASN A 85 -0.74 -10.30 4.98
C ASN A 85 -0.12 -11.49 5.74
N THR A 86 0.74 -11.23 6.73
CA THR A 86 1.34 -12.30 7.55
C THR A 86 0.31 -12.95 8.47
N LEU A 87 -0.63 -12.18 9.03
CA LEU A 87 -1.76 -12.72 9.78
C LEU A 87 -2.63 -13.62 8.89
N GLY A 88 -2.75 -13.27 7.62
CA GLY A 88 -3.53 -14.01 6.64
C GLY A 88 -3.04 -15.37 6.24
N LEU A 89 -1.77 -15.66 6.49
CA LEU A 89 -1.19 -16.98 6.24
C LEU A 89 -1.61 -18.00 7.31
N LEU A 90 -2.22 -17.54 8.42
CA LEU A 90 -2.68 -18.43 9.49
C LEU A 90 -3.97 -19.15 9.07
N PRO A 91 -4.05 -20.47 9.30
CA PRO A 91 -5.24 -21.25 8.94
C PRO A 91 -6.47 -20.70 9.69
N TYR A 92 -7.60 -20.64 8.99
CA TYR A 92 -8.90 -20.16 9.49
C TYR A 92 -9.00 -18.67 9.81
N THR A 93 -8.05 -17.84 9.39
CA THR A 93 -8.17 -16.38 9.53
C THR A 93 -8.79 -15.74 8.30
N PHE A 94 -9.70 -14.79 8.52
CA PHE A 94 -10.23 -13.92 7.47
C PHE A 94 -9.29 -12.71 7.28
N THR A 95 -8.83 -12.48 6.06
CA THR A 95 -7.99 -11.34 5.71
C THR A 95 -8.79 -10.23 5.04
N PRO A 96 -8.84 -9.02 5.62
CA PRO A 96 -9.49 -7.89 4.97
C PRO A 96 -8.75 -7.44 3.69
N THR A 97 -7.49 -7.83 3.49
CA THR A 97 -6.67 -7.51 2.31
C THR A 97 -6.99 -8.33 1.05
N THR A 98 -7.77 -9.41 1.16
CA THR A 98 -8.26 -10.15 -0.03
C THR A 98 -9.38 -9.40 -0.74
N GLN A 99 -10.08 -8.51 -0.03
CA GLN A 99 -11.11 -7.67 -0.62
C GLN A 99 -10.48 -6.55 -1.45
N LEU A 100 -10.72 -6.57 -2.76
CA LEU A 100 -10.26 -5.52 -3.68
C LEU A 100 -10.69 -4.12 -3.24
N SER A 101 -11.88 -3.99 -2.64
CA SER A 101 -12.40 -2.72 -2.13
C SER A 101 -11.41 -2.03 -1.17
N LEU A 102 -10.80 -2.80 -0.26
CA LEU A 102 -9.90 -2.25 0.76
C LEU A 102 -8.54 -1.85 0.17
N ASN A 103 -7.98 -2.65 -0.74
CA ASN A 103 -6.75 -2.28 -1.43
C ASN A 103 -6.94 -1.05 -2.34
N MET A 104 -8.09 -0.95 -3.02
CA MET A 104 -8.43 0.22 -3.82
C MET A 104 -8.64 1.48 -2.97
N ALA A 105 -9.22 1.34 -1.78
CA ALA A 105 -9.37 2.44 -0.83
C ALA A 105 -8.02 3.03 -0.36
N PHE A 106 -6.95 2.23 -0.29
CA PHE A 106 -5.60 2.73 -0.03
C PHE A 106 -4.88 3.22 -1.30
N ALA A 107 -5.03 2.52 -2.43
CA ALA A 107 -4.31 2.82 -3.66
C ALA A 107 -4.72 4.16 -4.29
N VAL A 108 -6.02 4.46 -4.34
CA VAL A 108 -6.55 5.67 -5.01
C VAL A 108 -6.07 6.96 -4.33
N PRO A 109 -6.19 7.13 -2.99
CA PRO A 109 -5.72 8.35 -2.32
C PRO A 109 -4.21 8.54 -2.39
N LEU A 110 -3.43 7.45 -2.25
CA LEU A 110 -1.96 7.50 -2.38
C LEU A 110 -1.54 7.94 -3.77
N TRP A 111 -2.16 7.36 -4.80
CA TRP A 111 -1.88 7.75 -6.18
C TRP A 111 -2.28 9.21 -6.42
N LEU A 112 -3.47 9.61 -6.00
CA LEU A 112 -3.94 10.99 -6.14
C LEU A 112 -2.96 11.96 -5.47
N ALA A 113 -2.48 11.63 -4.27
CA ALA A 113 -1.47 12.43 -3.57
C ALA A 113 -0.19 12.56 -4.39
N THR A 114 0.34 11.47 -4.96
CA THR A 114 1.55 11.53 -5.80
C THR A 114 1.35 12.35 -7.06
N VAL A 115 0.20 12.25 -7.73
CA VAL A 115 -0.14 13.03 -8.93
C VAL A 115 -0.24 14.52 -8.59
N LEU A 116 -0.95 14.88 -7.52
CA LEU A 116 -1.10 16.26 -7.07
C LEU A 116 0.25 16.89 -6.68
N ILE A 117 1.11 16.12 -5.98
CA ILE A 117 2.46 16.55 -5.63
C ILE A 117 3.32 16.72 -6.90
N GLY A 118 3.26 15.78 -7.83
CA GLY A 118 3.98 15.85 -9.11
C GLY A 118 3.60 17.09 -9.91
N MET A 119 2.31 17.36 -10.05
CA MET A 119 1.79 18.55 -10.72
C MET A 119 2.20 19.85 -10.02
N ARG A 120 2.19 19.87 -8.68
CA ARG A 120 2.49 21.08 -7.89
C ARG A 120 3.97 21.45 -7.87
N TYR A 121 4.88 20.48 -7.82
CA TYR A 121 6.31 20.76 -7.65
C TYR A 121 7.10 20.86 -8.96
N ARG A 122 6.73 20.13 -10.03
CA ARG A 122 7.39 20.23 -11.35
C ARG A 122 6.41 19.97 -12.50
N PRO A 123 5.53 20.92 -12.85
CA PRO A 123 4.59 20.74 -13.96
C PRO A 123 5.31 20.52 -15.30
N THR A 124 6.44 21.20 -15.54
CA THR A 124 7.20 21.11 -16.80
C THR A 124 7.92 19.77 -16.97
N HIS A 125 8.42 19.16 -15.89
CA HIS A 125 9.07 17.83 -15.95
C HIS A 125 8.06 16.67 -15.91
N ALA A 126 6.87 16.89 -15.31
CA ALA A 126 5.76 15.93 -15.38
C ALA A 126 5.17 15.86 -16.80
N LEU A 127 5.03 17.02 -17.46
CA LEU A 127 4.67 17.10 -18.88
C LEU A 127 5.80 16.64 -19.80
N GLY A 128 7.07 16.89 -19.44
CA GLY A 128 8.23 16.39 -20.15
C GLY A 128 8.37 14.87 -20.12
N HIS A 129 7.93 14.19 -19.05
CA HIS A 129 7.87 12.72 -19.04
C HIS A 129 6.80 12.14 -19.98
N LEU A 130 5.83 12.96 -20.42
CA LEU A 130 4.88 12.57 -21.46
C LEU A 130 5.53 12.56 -22.85
N LEU A 131 6.72 13.14 -23.02
CA LEU A 131 7.48 13.13 -24.28
C LEU A 131 8.86 12.51 -24.04
N PRO A 132 9.12 11.25 -24.43
CA PRO A 132 10.48 10.77 -24.54
C PRO A 132 11.21 11.64 -25.58
N GLU A 133 12.29 12.28 -25.11
CA GLU A 133 13.20 13.11 -25.89
C GLU A 133 13.63 12.33 -27.15
N GLY A 134 13.27 12.85 -28.33
CA GLY A 134 13.66 12.28 -29.63
C GLY A 134 12.57 11.57 -30.44
N THR A 135 11.28 11.71 -30.11
CA THR A 135 10.20 11.12 -30.93
C THR A 135 9.86 11.94 -32.17
N PRO A 136 9.72 11.33 -33.37
CA PRO A 136 9.37 12.06 -34.59
C PRO A 136 7.97 12.68 -34.49
N ALA A 137 7.84 13.91 -35.00
CA ALA A 137 6.67 14.79 -34.90
C ALA A 137 5.27 14.15 -35.13
N PRO A 138 5.06 13.17 -36.03
CA PRO A 138 3.72 12.58 -36.22
C PRO A 138 3.26 11.60 -35.13
N LEU A 139 4.16 11.02 -34.33
CA LEU A 139 3.83 9.99 -33.32
C LEU A 139 3.50 10.58 -31.94
N ILE A 140 3.79 11.86 -31.72
CA ILE A 140 3.62 12.56 -30.45
C ILE A 140 2.17 12.53 -29.94
N PRO A 141 1.12 12.76 -30.77
CA PRO A 141 -0.26 12.78 -30.26
C PRO A 141 -0.72 11.41 -29.74
N LEU A 142 -0.32 10.32 -30.42
CA LEU A 142 -0.63 8.96 -30.00
C LEU A 142 0.07 8.61 -28.69
N LEU A 143 1.33 9.05 -28.54
CA LEU A 143 2.14 8.74 -27.37
C LEU A 143 1.64 9.43 -26.09
N ILE A 144 1.12 10.66 -26.20
CA ILE A 144 0.49 11.35 -25.06
C ILE A 144 -0.75 10.59 -24.56
N ILE A 145 -1.56 10.04 -25.48
CA ILE A 145 -2.76 9.27 -25.12
C ILE A 145 -2.38 7.98 -24.37
N ILE A 146 -1.36 7.26 -24.81
CA ILE A 146 -0.95 6.02 -24.12
C ILE A 146 -0.28 6.30 -22.76
N GLU A 147 0.50 7.38 -22.62
CA GLU A 147 1.16 7.70 -21.36
C GLU A 147 0.15 8.21 -20.31
N THR A 148 -0.85 8.99 -20.74
CA THR A 148 -1.97 9.37 -19.87
C THR A 148 -2.77 8.13 -19.44
N ALA A 149 -3.07 7.20 -20.35
CA ALA A 149 -3.71 5.93 -19.99
C ALA A 149 -2.86 5.08 -19.02
N SER A 150 -1.54 5.00 -19.24
CA SER A 150 -0.57 4.31 -18.38
C SER A 150 -0.55 4.89 -16.96
N LEU A 151 -0.64 6.21 -16.83
CA LEU A 151 -0.69 6.90 -15.54
C LEU A 151 -1.95 6.54 -14.73
N PHE A 152 -3.10 6.36 -15.39
CA PHE A 152 -4.35 5.90 -14.78
C PHE A 152 -4.36 4.40 -14.46
N ILE A 153 -3.67 3.56 -15.23
CA ILE A 153 -3.58 2.11 -14.99
C ILE A 153 -2.68 1.81 -13.79
N ARG A 154 -1.67 2.64 -13.49
CA ARG A 154 -0.72 2.45 -12.38
C ARG A 154 -1.36 2.18 -10.99
N PRO A 155 -2.35 2.95 -10.50
CA PRO A 155 -3.01 2.68 -9.22
C PRO A 155 -3.85 1.40 -9.25
N LEU A 156 -4.51 1.13 -10.38
CA LEU A 156 -5.26 -0.11 -10.58
C LEU A 156 -4.34 -1.33 -10.54
N ALA A 157 -3.20 -1.26 -11.24
CA ALA A 157 -2.20 -2.32 -11.25
C ALA A 157 -1.61 -2.58 -9.85
N LEU A 158 -1.35 -1.53 -9.06
CA LEU A 158 -0.89 -1.66 -7.68
C LEU A 158 -1.93 -2.36 -6.78
N GLY A 159 -3.20 -1.95 -6.86
CA GLY A 159 -4.29 -2.55 -6.09
C GLY A 159 -4.56 -4.02 -6.47
N VAL A 160 -4.64 -4.30 -7.77
CA VAL A 160 -4.86 -5.65 -8.31
C VAL A 160 -3.68 -6.56 -8.01
N ARG A 161 -2.44 -6.08 -8.06
CA ARG A 161 -1.26 -6.88 -7.72
C ARG A 161 -1.29 -7.35 -6.27
N LEU A 162 -1.74 -6.50 -5.34
CA LEU A 162 -1.87 -6.87 -3.93
C LEU A 162 -2.98 -7.89 -3.73
N THR A 163 -4.15 -7.74 -4.37
CA THR A 163 -5.22 -8.73 -4.25
C THR A 163 -4.84 -10.06 -4.90
N ALA A 164 -4.28 -10.02 -6.11
CA ALA A 164 -3.95 -11.22 -6.87
C ALA A 164 -2.93 -12.10 -6.14
N ASN A 165 -1.94 -11.48 -5.48
CA ASN A 165 -0.95 -12.22 -4.68
C ASN A 165 -1.51 -12.84 -3.39
N LEU A 166 -2.74 -12.48 -2.98
CA LEU A 166 -3.36 -12.98 -1.76
C LEU A 166 -4.53 -13.93 -2.06
N THR A 167 -5.14 -13.83 -3.24
CA THR A 167 -6.22 -14.71 -3.68
C THR A 167 -5.73 -15.91 -4.49
N ALA A 168 -4.53 -15.83 -5.08
CA ALA A 168 -3.87 -16.92 -5.80
C ALA A 168 -3.03 -17.79 -4.86
#